data_AF-A0A3B5AXJ4-F1
#
_entry.id   AF-A0A3B5AXJ4-F1
#
_cell.length_a   1.000
_cell.length_b   1.000
_cell.length_c   1.000
_cell.angle_alpha   90.00
_cell.angle_beta   90.00
_cell.angle_gamma   90.00
#
_symmetry.space_group_name_H-M   'P 1'
#
loop_
_entity.id
_entity.type
_entity.pdbx_description
1 polymer ?
#
loop_
_entity_poly.entity_id
_entity_poly.type
_entity_poly.pdbx_seq_one_letter_code
_entity_poly.pdbx_strand_id
1 'polypeptide(L)' 'VVTTAVPSGPDSAVIAVIVLILLTLAALGFLLYRYLCHNKGAYRTTGELAPGEDPDEDYGNQAVSEKKEYFI' A
#
# COMPACT_ATOMS: atom_id res chain seq x y z
N VAL A 1 60.79 -2.98 0.94
CA VAL A 1 59.59 -2.19 0.60
C VAL A 1 58.39 -2.95 1.11
N VAL A 2 57.64 -2.38 2.07
CA VAL A 2 56.38 -2.97 2.53
C VAL A 2 55.29 -2.40 1.63
N THR A 3 54.72 -3.24 0.77
CA THR A 3 53.63 -2.85 -0.13
C THR A 3 52.32 -3.03 0.61
N THR A 4 51.74 -1.93 1.11
CA THR A 4 50.38 -1.93 1.63
C THR A 4 49.41 -2.01 0.45
N ALA A 5 48.69 -3.12 0.32
CA ALA A 5 47.63 -3.25 -0.68
C ALA A 5 46.44 -2.37 -0.29
N VAL A 6 45.96 -1.56 -1.25
CA VAL A 6 44.72 -0.79 -1.09
C VAL A 6 43.54 -1.78 -1.06
N PRO A 7 42.61 -1.68 -0.10
CA PRO A 7 41.46 -2.56 -0.07
C PRO A 7 40.64 -2.37 -1.35
N SER A 8 40.35 -3.48 -2.03
CA SER A 8 39.42 -3.50 -3.15
C SER A 8 38.04 -3.04 -2.67
N GLY A 9 37.48 -2.03 -3.34
CA GLY A 9 36.11 -1.58 -3.07
C GLY A 9 35.09 -2.71 -3.27
N PRO A 10 33.84 -2.53 -2.77
CA PRO A 10 32.82 -3.57 -2.86
C PRO A 10 32.55 -3.96 -4.30
N ASP A 11 32.41 -5.27 -4.54
CA ASP A 11 32.13 -5.81 -5.87
C ASP A 11 30.85 -5.21 -6.45
N SER A 12 30.87 -4.89 -7.75
CA SER A 12 29.72 -4.32 -8.46
C SER A 12 28.46 -5.20 -8.31
N ALA A 13 28.62 -6.52 -8.25
CA ALA A 13 27.54 -7.46 -7.99
C ALA A 13 26.91 -7.26 -6.61
N VAL A 14 27.72 -7.03 -5.57
CA VAL A 14 27.24 -6.78 -4.20
C VAL A 14 26.45 -5.48 -4.16
N ILE A 15 26.94 -4.42 -4.82
CA ILE A 15 26.23 -3.14 -4.92
C ILE A 15 24.86 -3.33 -5.60
N ALA A 16 24.82 -4.06 -6.72
CA ALA A 16 23.58 -4.34 -7.45
C ALA A 16 22.55 -5.10 -6.59
N VAL A 17 22.99 -6.10 -5.83
CA VAL A 17 22.13 -6.87 -4.91
C VAL A 17 21.55 -5.96 -3.82
N ILE A 18 22.37 -5.10 -3.22
CA ILE A 18 21.90 -4.15 -2.19
C ILE A 18 20.83 -3.23 -2.77
N VAL A 19 21.06 -2.66 -3.96
CA VAL A 19 20.08 -1.79 -4.62
C VAL A 19 18.77 -2.54 -4.89
N LEU A 20 18.83 -3.79 -5.37
CA LEU A 20 17.64 -4.60 -5.63
C LEU A 20 16.84 -4.87 -4.36
N ILE A 21 17.50 -5.17 -3.24
CA ILE A 21 16.86 -5.36 -1.94
C ILE A 21 16.15 -4.07 -1.51
N LEU A 22 16.81 -2.92 -1.61
CA LEU A 22 16.23 -1.64 -1.24
C LEU A 22 14.99 -1.30 -2.10
N LEU A 23 15.06 -1.55 -3.41
CA LEU A 23 13.91 -1.35 -4.30
C LEU A 23 12.74 -2.28 -3.93
N THR A 24 13.03 -3.53 -3.59
CA THR A 24 12.02 -4.51 -3.18
C THR A 24 11.34 -4.08 -1.88
N LEU A 25 12.12 -3.63 -0.88
CA LEU A 25 11.59 -3.12 0.38
C LEU A 25 10.77 -1.84 0.18
N ALA A 26 11.21 -0.93 -0.69
CA ALA A 26 10.47 0.29 -1.02
C ALA A 26 9.12 -0.04 -1.70
N ALA A 27 9.13 -0.95 -2.67
CA ALA A 27 7.92 -1.41 -3.33
C ALA A 27 6.96 -2.09 -2.33
N LEU A 28 7.46 -3.03 -1.54
CA LEU A 28 6.65 -3.73 -0.52
C LEU A 28 6.07 -2.74 0.49
N GLY A 29 6.88 -1.81 1.01
CA GLY A 29 6.46 -0.77 1.92
C GLY A 29 5.37 0.13 1.31
N PHE A 30 5.51 0.52 0.05
CA PHE A 30 4.50 1.30 -0.66
C PHE A 30 3.19 0.51 -0.85
N LEU A 31 3.26 -0.75 -1.25
CA LEU A 31 2.07 -1.61 -1.38
C LEU A 31 1.38 -1.80 -0.03
N LEU A 32 2.14 -2.07 1.03
CA LEU A 32 1.61 -2.21 2.39
C LEU A 32 0.99 -0.92 2.89
N TYR A 33 1.67 0.22 2.70
CA TYR A 33 1.14 1.54 3.07
C TYR A 33 -0.17 1.82 2.34
N ARG A 34 -0.21 1.63 1.01
CA ARG A 34 -1.43 1.78 0.23
C ARG A 34 -2.51 0.82 0.70
N TYR A 35 -2.16 -0.43 0.95
CA TYR A 35 -3.10 -1.45 1.44
C TYR A 35 -3.68 -1.03 2.78
N LEU A 36 -2.86 -0.63 3.76
CA LEU A 36 -3.31 -0.19 5.08
C LEU A 36 -4.16 1.08 5.01
N CYS A 37 -3.77 2.06 4.20
CA CYS A 37 -4.54 3.30 4.05
C CYS A 37 -5.86 3.10 3.27
N HIS A 38 -5.90 2.15 2.34
CA HIS A 38 -7.12 1.80 1.60
C HIS A 38 -8.03 0.86 2.39
N ASN A 39 -7.43 0.00 3.21
CA ASN A 39 -8.12 -0.94 4.08
C ASN A 39 -8.43 -0.22 5.41
N LYS A 40 -9.43 0.67 5.36
CA LYS A 40 -9.95 1.49 6.49
C LYS A 40 -10.52 0.66 7.66
N GLY A 41 -9.74 -0.26 8.22
CA GLY A 41 -10.10 -0.98 9.44
C GLY A 41 -10.82 -2.32 9.23
N ALA A 42 -10.50 -3.11 8.20
CA ALA A 42 -11.08 -4.45 8.03
C ALA A 42 -10.69 -5.47 9.10
N TYR A 43 -9.73 -5.17 9.98
CA TYR A 43 -9.42 -6.00 11.14
C TYR A 43 -10.23 -5.52 12.35
N ARG A 44 -11.55 -5.69 12.26
CA ARG A 44 -12.45 -5.48 13.38
C ARG A 44 -12.33 -6.68 14.30
N THR A 45 -11.80 -6.50 15.49
CA THR A 45 -11.85 -7.50 16.58
C THR A 45 -13.22 -7.56 17.27
N THR A 46 -14.22 -6.86 16.74
CA THR A 46 -15.62 -6.96 17.14
C THR A 46 -16.45 -6.85 15.87
N GLY A 47 -17.07 -7.94 15.43
CA GLY A 47 -17.81 -8.07 14.16
C GLY A 47 -19.05 -7.17 13.98
N GLU A 48 -19.16 -6.08 14.73
CA GLU A 48 -20.12 -5.00 14.49
C GLU A 48 -19.64 -4.20 13.29
N LEU A 49 -20.47 -3.67 12.40
CA LEU A 49 -20.04 -2.71 11.36
C LEU A 49 -19.59 -1.37 11.99
N ALA A 50 -18.77 -0.57 11.30
CA ALA A 50 -18.55 0.81 11.76
C ALA A 50 -19.92 1.49 11.75
N PRO A 51 -20.34 2.22 12.81
CA PRO A 51 -21.60 2.95 12.78
C PRO A 51 -21.57 3.94 11.60
N GLY A 52 -22.29 3.60 10.52
CA GLY A 52 -22.30 4.34 9.25
C GLY A 52 -21.83 3.57 8.00
N GLU A 53 -21.44 2.29 8.10
CA GLU A 53 -21.22 1.45 6.92
C GLU A 53 -22.59 0.91 6.44
N ASP A 54 -23.20 1.60 5.49
CA ASP A 54 -24.39 1.11 4.78
C ASP A 54 -24.01 -0.15 3.98
N PRO A 55 -24.74 -1.27 4.09
CA PRO A 55 -24.35 -2.54 3.49
C PRO A 55 -24.60 -2.64 1.97
N ASP A 56 -24.76 -1.51 1.28
CA ASP A 56 -25.18 -1.48 -0.14
C ASP A 56 -24.30 -0.56 -1.03
N GLU A 57 -23.02 -0.36 -0.73
CA GLU A 57 -22.11 0.20 -1.75
C GLU A 57 -21.60 -0.92 -2.68
N ASP A 58 -22.56 -1.47 -3.41
CA ASP A 58 -22.38 -2.32 -4.57
C ASP A 58 -21.60 -1.56 -5.65
N TYR A 59 -20.39 -2.03 -5.87
CA TYR A 59 -19.76 -2.22 -7.17
C TYR A 59 -20.47 -1.62 -8.40
N GLY A 60 -20.28 -0.31 -8.62
CA GLY A 60 -20.24 0.25 -9.97
C GLY A 60 -21.35 1.22 -10.36
N ASN A 61 -20.92 2.25 -11.09
CA ASN A 61 -21.68 2.91 -12.15
C ASN A 61 -23.21 3.00 -11.94
N GLN A 62 -23.68 3.95 -11.13
CA GLN A 62 -24.95 4.58 -11.43
C GLN A 62 -24.92 6.06 -11.09
N ALA A 63 -24.21 6.79 -11.96
CA ALA A 63 -24.77 8.04 -12.44
C ALA A 63 -26.22 7.79 -12.91
N VAL A 64 -27.06 8.81 -12.74
CA VAL A 64 -28.44 8.96 -13.25
C VAL A 64 -29.51 8.84 -12.15
N SER A 65 -30.06 10.02 -11.82
CA SER A 65 -31.48 10.28 -11.60
C SER A 65 -32.20 9.33 -10.63
N GLU A 66 -32.61 9.80 -9.46
CA GLU A 66 -33.95 10.40 -9.37
C GLU A 66 -34.06 11.24 -8.09
N LYS A 67 -34.19 12.56 -8.24
CA LYS A 67 -34.89 13.37 -7.24
C LYS A 67 -36.36 12.93 -7.24
N LYS A 68 -36.83 12.28 -6.17
CA LYS A 68 -38.27 12.13 -5.91
C LYS A 68 -38.67 13.16 -4.85
N GLU A 69 -39.21 14.26 -5.36
CA GLU A 69 -39.85 15.33 -4.61
C GLU A 69 -41.16 14.80 -4.00
N TYR A 70 -41.34 14.93 -2.68
CA TYR A 70 -42.60 14.62 -2.02
C TYR A 70 -43.44 15.90 -1.94
N PHE A 71 -44.59 15.92 -2.61
CA PHE A 71 -45.57 17.00 -2.48
C PHE A 71 -46.28 16.87 -1.12
N ILE A 72 -46.36 18.01 -0.40
CA ILE A 72 -47.16 18.23 0.81
C ILE A 72 -48.60 18.51 0.41
#